data_AF-A0A8H7UTI4-F1
#
_entry.id   AF-A0A8H7UTI4-F1
#
_cell.length_a   1.000
_cell.length_b   1.000
_cell.length_c   1.000
_cell.angle_alpha   90.00
_cell.angle_beta   90.00
_cell.angle_gamma   90.00
#
_symmetry.space_group_name_H-M   'P 1'
#
loop_
_entity.id
_entity.type
_entity.pdbx_description
1 polymer ?
#
loop_
_entity_poly.entity_id
_entity_poly.type
_entity_poly.pdbx_seq_one_letter_code
_entity_poly.pdbx_strand_id
1 'polypeptide(L)'
;MLGHEEEIQQQVEEEQAYNAPLTEVVSTTSGKLQGFKDEGNEVEVFLGIPYAQPPIGSLRFKPTVELRTPDKERLCIEHAPAAPQTAMPFDTLMCVQIDHQSEDCLYLNIWTPDTVKQKKRPVIVWFHPGA
;
A
#
# COMPACT_ATOMS: atom_id res chain seq x y z
N MET A 1 -20.82 -22.39 -13.58
CA MET A 1 -19.99 -22.07 -14.76
C MET A 1 -19.66 -20.58 -14.71
N LEU A 2 -19.06 -20.10 -13.60
CA LEU A 2 -18.74 -18.68 -13.35
C LEU A 2 -17.26 -18.47 -12.97
N GLY A 3 -16.52 -19.51 -12.56
CA GLY A 3 -15.14 -19.34 -12.07
C GLY A 3 -14.07 -19.11 -13.14
N HIS A 4 -14.35 -19.40 -14.41
CA HIS A 4 -13.37 -19.19 -15.48
C HIS A 4 -13.29 -17.72 -15.94
N GLU A 5 -14.41 -16.99 -15.86
CA GLU A 5 -14.43 -15.55 -16.18
C GLU A 5 -13.75 -14.72 -15.10
N GLU A 6 -13.90 -15.11 -13.83
CA GLU A 6 -13.20 -14.49 -12.69
C GLU A 6 -11.68 -14.72 -12.73
N GLU A 7 -11.22 -15.94 -13.07
CA GLU A 7 -9.78 -16.23 -13.23
C GLU A 7 -9.13 -15.42 -14.36
N ILE A 8 -9.85 -15.23 -15.48
CA ILE A 8 -9.36 -14.43 -16.60
C ILE A 8 -9.32 -12.94 -16.22
N GLN A 9 -10.32 -12.45 -15.50
CA GLN A 9 -10.37 -11.07 -15.04
C GLN A 9 -9.22 -10.77 -14.06
N GLN A 10 -8.94 -11.68 -13.13
CA GLN A 10 -7.86 -11.56 -12.17
C GLN A 10 -6.47 -11.61 -12.84
N GLN A 11 -6.29 -12.47 -13.84
CA GLN A 11 -5.08 -12.52 -14.66
C GLN A 11 -4.87 -11.25 -15.49
N VAL A 12 -5.95 -10.71 -16.07
CA VAL A 12 -5.90 -9.45 -16.84
C VAL A 12 -5.59 -8.25 -15.93
N GLU A 13 -6.13 -8.22 -14.71
CA GLU A 13 -5.85 -7.19 -13.70
C GLU A 13 -4.41 -7.28 -13.16
N GLU A 14 -3.90 -8.49 -12.90
CA GLU A 14 -2.49 -8.72 -12.53
C GLU A 14 -1.52 -8.35 -13.68
N GLU A 15 -1.85 -8.70 -14.93
CA GLU A 15 -1.03 -8.39 -16.10
C GLU A 15 -1.08 -6.88 -16.47
N GLN A 16 -2.19 -6.19 -16.19
CA GLN A 16 -2.27 -4.73 -16.28
C GLN A 16 -1.50 -4.02 -15.16
N ALA A 17 -1.51 -4.54 -13.93
CA ALA A 17 -0.67 -4.03 -12.85
C ALA A 17 0.83 -4.12 -13.21
N TYR A 18 1.24 -5.13 -14.00
CA TYR A 18 2.61 -5.30 -14.49
C TYR A 18 3.00 -4.39 -15.67
N ASN A 19 2.02 -3.77 -16.35
CA ASN A 19 2.24 -2.86 -17.49
C ASN A 19 1.98 -1.38 -17.15
N ALA A 20 1.61 -1.05 -15.91
CA ALA A 20 1.40 0.31 -15.49
C ALA A 20 2.72 1.11 -15.53
N PRO A 21 2.78 2.29 -16.19
CA PRO A 21 3.97 3.11 -16.22
C PRO A 21 4.39 3.55 -14.81
N LEU A 22 5.68 3.53 -14.53
CA LEU A 22 6.20 4.02 -13.24
C LEU A 22 6.07 5.54 -13.13
N THR A 23 5.95 6.03 -11.90
CA THR A 23 6.03 7.46 -11.59
C THR A 23 7.48 7.95 -11.65
N GLU A 24 7.66 9.28 -11.63
CA GLU A 24 8.93 9.87 -11.22
C GLU A 24 9.26 9.48 -9.77
N VAL A 25 10.55 9.50 -9.44
CA VAL A 25 11.00 9.24 -8.06
C VAL A 25 10.75 10.46 -7.19
N VAL A 26 10.01 10.28 -6.09
CA VAL A 26 9.66 11.33 -5.13
C VAL A 26 10.49 11.20 -3.87
N SER A 27 11.08 12.28 -3.39
CA SER A 27 11.88 12.30 -2.16
C SER A 27 11.03 12.60 -0.93
N THR A 28 11.21 11.81 0.14
CA THR A 28 10.56 11.98 1.45
C THR A 28 11.59 11.84 2.58
N THR A 29 11.20 12.16 3.82
CA THR A 29 12.04 11.92 5.01
C THR A 29 12.30 10.42 5.26
N SER A 30 11.40 9.55 4.79
CA SER A 30 11.50 8.09 4.91
C SER A 30 12.28 7.45 3.75
N GLY A 31 12.66 8.22 2.73
CA GLY A 31 13.39 7.74 1.55
C GLY A 31 12.83 8.23 0.23
N LYS A 32 13.39 7.71 -0.85
CA LYS A 32 12.91 7.93 -2.22
C LYS A 32 11.88 6.87 -2.57
N LEU A 33 10.77 7.29 -3.17
CA LEU A 33 9.63 6.43 -3.47
C LEU A 33 9.34 6.48 -4.97
N GLN A 34 9.08 5.33 -5.56
CA GLN A 34 8.59 5.21 -6.93
C GLN A 34 7.33 4.36 -6.92
N GLY A 35 6.24 4.91 -7.44
CA GLY A 35 4.95 4.24 -7.57
C GLY A 35 4.66 3.87 -9.02
N PHE A 36 3.39 3.65 -9.32
CA PHE A 36 2.88 3.43 -10.68
C PHE A 36 1.74 4.40 -11.01
N LYS A 37 1.45 4.54 -12.30
CA LYS A 37 0.35 5.34 -12.81
C LYS A 37 -0.83 4.43 -13.14
N ASP A 38 -1.94 4.65 -12.47
CA ASP A 38 -3.23 4.13 -12.87
C ASP A 38 -3.83 5.09 -13.90
N GLU A 39 -3.55 4.81 -15.18
CA GLU A 39 -3.99 5.64 -16.30
C GLU A 39 -5.53 5.65 -16.45
N GLY A 40 -6.21 4.59 -16.02
CA GLY A 40 -7.66 4.50 -16.08
C GLY A 40 -8.36 5.48 -15.12
N ASN A 41 -7.76 5.70 -13.95
CA ASN A 41 -8.27 6.62 -12.93
C ASN A 41 -7.54 7.98 -12.89
N GLU A 42 -6.56 8.20 -13.77
CA GLU A 42 -5.70 9.39 -13.82
C GLU A 42 -5.04 9.71 -12.46
N VAL A 43 -4.50 8.69 -11.79
CA VAL A 43 -3.83 8.82 -10.49
C VAL A 43 -2.47 8.14 -10.46
N GLU A 44 -1.56 8.72 -9.68
CA GLU A 44 -0.32 8.09 -9.25
C GLU A 44 -0.56 7.38 -7.92
N VAL A 45 -0.09 6.14 -7.84
CA VAL A 45 -0.36 5.22 -6.76
C VAL A 45 0.95 4.76 -6.14
N PHE A 46 1.04 4.85 -4.82
CA PHE A 46 2.18 4.41 -4.02
C PHE A 46 1.67 3.49 -2.92
N LEU A 47 2.00 2.21 -3.02
CA LEU A 47 1.56 1.17 -2.10
C LEU A 47 2.70 0.72 -1.18
N GLY A 48 2.37 0.30 0.03
CA GLY A 48 3.33 -0.32 0.95
C GLY A 48 4.47 0.62 1.38
N ILE A 49 4.16 1.90 1.62
CA ILE A 49 5.15 2.89 2.07
C ILE A 49 5.37 2.72 3.59
N PRO A 50 6.60 2.38 4.06
CA PRO A 50 6.85 2.26 5.48
C PRO A 50 6.88 3.64 6.15
N TYR A 51 6.09 3.82 7.20
CA TYR A 51 6.06 5.07 7.97
C TYR A 51 6.77 4.98 9.33
N ALA A 52 7.17 3.78 9.74
CA ALA A 52 7.85 3.52 11.01
C ALA A 52 8.76 2.29 10.93
N GLN A 53 9.60 2.09 11.95
CA GLN A 53 10.34 0.83 12.10
C GLN A 53 9.37 -0.34 12.40
N PRO A 54 9.65 -1.55 11.88
CA PRO A 54 8.82 -2.72 12.17
C PRO A 54 8.71 -2.96 13.68
N PRO A 55 7.49 -3.10 14.26
CA PRO A 55 7.27 -3.26 15.70
C PRO A 55 7.50 -4.71 16.16
N ILE A 56 8.59 -5.33 15.69
CA ILE A 56 8.94 -6.73 15.92
C ILE A 56 10.03 -6.88 16.99
N GLY A 57 10.13 -8.08 17.56
CA GLY A 57 11.18 -8.41 18.53
C GLY A 57 11.23 -7.44 19.71
N SER A 58 12.36 -6.76 19.90
CA SER A 58 12.53 -5.82 21.03
C SER A 58 11.69 -4.54 20.92
N LEU A 59 11.09 -4.26 19.77
CA LEU A 59 10.18 -3.14 19.53
C LEU A 59 8.72 -3.51 19.76
N ARG A 60 8.40 -4.80 19.93
CA ARG A 60 7.05 -5.26 20.21
C ARG A 60 6.53 -4.63 21.52
N PHE A 61 5.30 -4.14 21.47
CA PHE A 61 4.62 -3.44 22.60
C PHE A 61 5.29 -2.15 23.08
N LYS A 62 6.18 -1.56 22.27
CA LYS A 62 6.76 -0.24 22.54
C LYS A 62 6.10 0.83 21.68
N PRO A 63 6.25 2.12 22.05
CA PRO A 63 5.88 3.21 21.17
C PRO A 63 6.58 3.09 19.81
N THR A 64 5.87 3.50 18.76
CA THR A 64 6.37 3.51 17.38
C THR A 64 7.68 4.29 17.28
N VAL A 65 8.65 3.73 16.55
CA VAL A 65 9.96 4.35 16.31
C VAL A 65 10.00 4.88 14.88
N GLU A 66 10.48 6.12 14.72
CA GLU A 66 10.59 6.78 13.42
C GLU A 66 11.54 6.03 12.47
N LEU A 67 11.15 5.95 11.19
CA LEU A 67 11.99 5.45 10.11
C LEU A 67 12.58 6.61 9.32
N ARG A 68 13.90 6.83 9.43
CA ARG A 68 14.63 7.83 8.63
C ARG A 68 15.65 7.16 7.74
N THR A 69 15.32 7.06 6.46
CA THR A 69 16.21 6.47 5.45
C THR A 69 16.16 7.27 4.15
N PRO A 70 16.54 8.56 4.17
CA PRO A 70 16.32 9.50 3.06
C PRO A 70 16.96 9.06 1.73
N ASP A 71 18.06 8.32 1.79
CA ASP A 71 18.78 7.86 0.60
C ASP A 71 18.27 6.52 0.05
N LYS A 72 17.39 5.81 0.79
CA LYS A 72 16.88 4.51 0.38
C LYS A 72 15.73 4.68 -0.60
N GLU A 73 15.92 4.16 -1.81
CA GLU A 73 14.88 4.06 -2.82
C GLU A 73 14.00 2.83 -2.61
N ARG A 74 12.69 2.97 -2.82
CA ARG A 74 11.70 1.92 -2.70
C ARG A 74 10.74 1.96 -3.87
N LEU A 75 10.54 0.79 -4.47
CA LEU A 75 9.45 0.54 -5.38
C LEU A 75 8.20 0.23 -4.56
N CYS A 76 7.16 1.05 -4.73
CA CYS A 76 5.94 1.10 -3.92
C CYS A 76 4.74 0.73 -4.79
N ILE A 77 4.73 -0.50 -5.31
CA ILE A 77 3.72 -0.99 -6.27
C ILE A 77 2.89 -2.15 -5.71
N GLU A 78 3.19 -2.62 -4.51
CA GLU A 78 2.52 -3.74 -3.86
C GLU A 78 2.01 -3.34 -2.46
N HIS A 79 0.88 -3.90 -2.07
CA HIS A 79 0.38 -3.75 -0.71
C HIS A 79 1.28 -4.50 0.28
N ALA A 80 1.56 -3.84 1.41
CA ALA A 80 2.27 -4.46 2.53
C ALA A 80 1.34 -5.40 3.34
N PRO A 81 1.89 -6.30 4.17
CA PRO A 81 1.08 -7.22 4.98
C PRO A 81 0.12 -6.48 5.91
N ALA A 82 -1.04 -7.08 6.15
CA ALA A 82 -1.96 -6.61 7.19
C ALA A 82 -1.38 -6.86 8.58
N ALA A 83 -1.81 -6.05 9.56
CA ALA A 83 -1.49 -6.31 10.97
C ALA A 83 -2.09 -7.65 11.42
N PRO A 84 -1.44 -8.38 12.36
CA PRO A 84 -1.94 -9.66 12.83
C PRO A 84 -3.30 -9.48 13.50
N GLN A 85 -4.30 -10.18 12.98
CA GLN A 85 -5.69 -10.14 13.43
C GLN A 85 -6.36 -11.47 13.16
N THR A 86 -7.32 -11.82 14.03
CA THR A 86 -8.16 -13.00 13.82
C THR A 86 -9.20 -12.71 12.76
N ALA A 87 -9.47 -13.67 11.87
CA ALA A 87 -10.59 -13.57 10.95
C ALA A 87 -11.90 -13.37 11.72
N MET A 88 -12.64 -12.31 11.37
CA MET A 88 -13.95 -12.01 11.92
C MET A 88 -15.04 -12.59 11.00
N PRO A 89 -16.20 -12.99 11.55
CA PRO A 89 -17.36 -13.40 10.72
C PRO A 89 -17.80 -12.33 9.71
N PHE A 90 -17.52 -11.05 10.03
CA PHE A 90 -17.78 -9.92 9.14
C PHE A 90 -16.86 -9.89 7.91
N ASP A 91 -15.64 -10.42 8.01
CA ASP A 91 -14.70 -10.49 6.89
C ASP A 91 -15.23 -11.43 5.80
N THR A 92 -15.82 -12.55 6.19
CA THR A 92 -16.53 -13.46 5.27
C THR A 92 -17.73 -12.79 4.60
N LEU A 93 -18.49 -11.97 5.34
CA LEU A 93 -19.64 -11.26 4.77
C LEU A 93 -19.23 -10.18 3.77
N MET A 94 -18.03 -9.61 3.94
CA MET A 94 -17.48 -8.57 3.06
C MET A 94 -16.49 -9.08 2.04
N CYS A 95 -16.35 -10.41 1.91
CA CYS A 95 -15.37 -11.05 1.03
C CYS A 95 -13.94 -10.52 1.24
N VAL A 96 -13.60 -10.11 2.46
CA VAL A 96 -12.26 -9.66 2.82
C VAL A 96 -11.43 -10.89 3.18
N GLN A 97 -10.47 -11.21 2.32
CA GLN A 97 -9.47 -12.25 2.60
C GLN A 97 -8.19 -11.61 3.13
N ILE A 98 -7.90 -11.82 4.41
CA ILE A 98 -6.67 -11.33 5.05
C ILE A 98 -5.63 -12.45 5.04
N ASP A 99 -5.14 -12.77 3.84
CA ASP A 99 -4.31 -13.95 3.60
C ASP A 99 -2.82 -13.71 3.92
N HIS A 100 -2.38 -12.45 3.95
CA HIS A 100 -1.00 -12.07 4.25
C HIS A 100 -0.91 -11.12 5.45
N GLN A 101 -0.49 -11.66 6.59
CA GLN A 101 -0.35 -10.93 7.85
C GLN A 101 1.07 -11.01 8.40
N SER A 102 1.53 -9.93 9.04
CA SER A 102 2.84 -9.85 9.69
C SER A 102 2.83 -8.81 10.80
N GLU A 103 3.65 -8.97 11.83
CA GLU A 103 3.90 -7.88 12.80
C GLU A 103 4.68 -6.72 12.16
N ASP A 104 5.37 -6.94 11.05
CA ASP A 104 5.88 -5.88 10.18
C ASP A 104 4.75 -5.35 9.29
N CYS A 105 3.91 -4.48 9.85
CA CYS A 105 2.68 -3.98 9.20
C CYS A 105 2.50 -2.45 9.27
N LEU A 106 3.52 -1.67 9.64
CA LEU A 106 3.42 -0.22 9.76
C LEU A 106 3.67 0.48 8.41
N TYR A 107 2.72 0.29 7.51
CA TYR A 107 2.74 0.81 6.14
C TYR A 107 1.49 1.63 5.84
N LEU A 108 1.61 2.54 4.89
CA LEU A 108 0.49 3.31 4.34
C LEU A 108 0.54 3.30 2.82
N ASN A 109 -0.56 3.71 2.22
CA ASN A 109 -0.70 3.86 0.78
C ASN A 109 -1.10 5.30 0.45
N ILE A 110 -0.71 5.80 -0.71
CA ILE A 110 -1.01 7.15 -1.19
C ILE A 110 -1.55 7.06 -2.61
N TRP A 111 -2.66 7.75 -2.85
CA TRP A 111 -3.19 8.05 -4.18
C TRP A 111 -3.18 9.56 -4.38
N THR A 112 -2.60 10.01 -5.48
CA THR A 112 -2.54 11.44 -5.81
C THR A 112 -2.65 11.61 -7.31
N PRO A 113 -3.36 12.62 -7.81
CA PRO A 113 -3.50 12.84 -9.25
C PRO A 113 -2.19 13.21 -9.96
N ASP A 114 -1.20 13.77 -9.26
CA ASP A 114 0.08 14.18 -9.86
C ASP A 114 1.09 14.60 -8.77
N THR A 115 2.35 14.13 -8.85
CA THR A 115 3.46 14.52 -7.97
C THR A 115 4.42 15.57 -8.56
N VAL A 116 4.36 15.81 -9.88
CA VAL A 116 5.31 16.64 -10.63
C VAL A 116 4.97 18.14 -10.59
N LYS A 117 3.68 18.49 -10.62
CA LYS A 117 3.16 19.87 -10.72
C LYS A 117 3.34 20.67 -9.42
N GLN A 118 3.85 20.06 -8.34
CA GLN A 118 4.12 20.65 -7.02
C GLN A 118 2.99 21.53 -6.45
N LYS A 119 1.74 21.28 -6.86
CA LYS A 119 0.58 22.03 -6.38
C LYS A 119 0.07 21.37 -5.10
N LYS A 120 0.03 22.12 -3.99
CA LYS A 120 -0.58 21.67 -2.75
C LYS A 120 -2.08 21.40 -2.96
N ARG A 121 -2.57 20.31 -2.39
CA ARG A 121 -3.98 19.87 -2.45
C ARG A 121 -4.45 19.53 -1.04
N PRO A 122 -5.78 19.58 -0.77
CA PRO A 122 -6.33 18.99 0.44
C PRO A 122 -5.96 17.51 0.55
N VAL A 123 -5.68 17.04 1.76
CA VAL A 123 -5.30 15.65 2.04
C VAL A 123 -6.42 15.01 2.85
N ILE A 124 -6.89 13.86 2.39
CA ILE A 124 -7.79 12.99 3.15
C ILE A 124 -6.95 11.85 3.71
N VAL A 125 -7.04 11.62 5.01
CA VAL A 125 -6.40 10.50 5.68
C VAL A 125 -7.49 9.56 6.15
N TRP A 126 -7.49 8.35 5.62
CA TRP A 126 -8.47 7.31 5.96
C TRP A 126 -7.89 6.35 7.00
N PHE A 127 -8.66 6.09 8.05
CA PHE A 127 -8.37 5.07 9.05
C PHE A 127 -9.41 3.96 8.86
N HIS A 128 -8.95 2.75 8.55
CA HIS A 128 -9.86 1.63 8.40
C HIS A 128 -10.53 1.30 9.75
N PRO A 129 -11.76 0.79 9.73
CA PRO A 129 -12.40 0.29 10.94
C PRO A 129 -11.76 -1.03 11.42
N GLY A 130 -12.09 -1.44 12.63
CA GLY A 130 -11.60 -2.66 13.28
C GLY A 130 -11.58 -2.47 14.79
N ALA A 131 -11.99 -3.49 15.55
CA ALA A 131 -12.07 -3.47 17.01
C ALA A 131 -11.45 -4.74 17.60
#